data_AF-A0A2W2F6B0-F1
#
_entry.id   AF-A0A2W2F6B0-F1
#
_cell.length_a   1.000
_cell.length_b   1.000
_cell.length_c   1.000
_cell.angle_alpha   90.00
_cell.angle_beta   90.00
_cell.angle_gamma   90.00
#
_symmetry.space_group_name_H-M   'P 1'
#
loop_
_entity.id
_entity.type
_entity.pdbx_description
1 polymer ?
#
loop_
_entity_poly.entity_id
_entity_poly.type
_entity_poly.pdbx_seq_one_letter_code
_entity_poly.pdbx_strand_id
1 'polypeptide(L)'
;MNRSKHTRERAASPAGADVIEIVGGLDPDAPTDCLISWRGQDWTATVDVVRATAVDLFTVASWADVMVHVTVKLGLDPNTASRFTGELIVSQTGRRAWGYDETLSLLPVGSTKDKRGLVLIRRGHLKGVLSTDEARQMGLAWLVAAEAAESDQLVAEALRTAGGMPPDRIDGLFAYLRELRADHGGDHE
;
A
#
# COMPACT_ATOMS: atom_id res chain seq x y z
N MET A 1 23.99 -23.42 -27.70
CA MET A 1 23.12 -23.67 -26.51
C MET A 1 23.93 -23.36 -25.27
N ASN A 2 23.79 -22.16 -24.70
CA ASN A 2 24.35 -21.79 -23.40
C ASN A 2 23.25 -21.05 -22.64
N ARG A 3 22.67 -21.69 -21.61
CA ARG A 3 21.77 -21.04 -20.67
C ARG A 3 22.62 -20.38 -19.58
N SER A 4 22.82 -19.07 -19.67
CA SER A 4 23.30 -18.29 -18.53
C SER A 4 22.24 -18.33 -17.43
N LYS A 5 22.56 -19.02 -16.34
CA LYS A 5 21.85 -18.89 -15.07
C LYS A 5 22.19 -17.51 -14.51
N HIS A 6 21.30 -16.53 -14.70
CA HIS A 6 21.33 -15.32 -13.87
C HIS A 6 20.69 -15.67 -12.53
N THR A 7 21.55 -16.10 -11.60
CA THR A 7 21.24 -16.15 -10.18
C THR A 7 21.00 -14.70 -9.73
N ARG A 8 19.74 -14.32 -9.52
CA ARG A 8 19.39 -13.05 -8.88
C ARG A 8 19.83 -13.11 -7.42
N GLU A 9 20.90 -12.41 -7.08
CA GLU A 9 21.18 -12.02 -5.71
C GLU A 9 20.10 -10.99 -5.31
N ARG A 10 19.06 -11.45 -4.61
CA ARG A 10 18.17 -10.54 -3.90
C ARG A 10 19.00 -9.94 -2.77
N ALA A 11 19.21 -8.63 -2.81
CA ALA A 11 19.68 -7.90 -1.64
C ALA A 11 18.76 -8.27 -0.47
N ALA A 12 19.36 -8.80 0.59
CA ALA A 12 18.65 -9.13 1.81
C ALA A 12 18.16 -7.82 2.43
N SER A 13 16.84 -7.61 2.41
CA SER A 13 16.20 -6.57 3.19
C SER A 13 16.62 -6.75 4.66
N PRO A 14 17.07 -5.70 5.36
CA PRO A 14 17.51 -5.83 6.75
C PRO A 14 16.39 -6.42 7.60
N ALA A 15 16.78 -7.37 8.44
CA ALA A 15 15.88 -8.11 9.31
C ALA A 15 15.03 -7.16 10.17
N GLY A 16 13.70 -7.16 9.93
CA GLY A 16 12.71 -6.43 10.73
C GLY A 16 11.59 -5.71 9.96
N ALA A 17 11.70 -5.61 8.63
CA ALA A 17 10.77 -4.80 7.83
C ALA A 17 9.46 -5.52 7.48
N ASP A 18 8.40 -5.27 8.24
CA ASP A 18 7.00 -5.53 7.87
C ASP A 18 6.50 -4.55 6.79
N VAL A 19 7.32 -4.27 5.78
CA VAL A 19 7.02 -3.28 4.74
C VAL A 19 6.16 -3.93 3.65
N ILE A 20 5.10 -3.23 3.25
CA ILE A 20 4.25 -3.62 2.12
C ILE A 20 4.64 -2.74 0.94
N GLU A 21 5.20 -3.37 -0.08
CA GLU A 21 5.70 -2.69 -1.27
C GLU A 21 4.66 -2.73 -2.37
N ILE A 22 4.52 -1.62 -3.10
CA ILE A 22 3.70 -1.55 -4.31
C ILE A 22 4.55 -1.13 -5.50
N VAL A 23 4.52 -1.93 -6.56
CA VAL A 23 5.20 -1.66 -7.83
C VAL A 23 4.15 -1.57 -8.94
N GLY A 24 4.29 -0.62 -9.86
CA GLY A 24 3.41 -0.49 -11.03
C GLY A 24 3.43 -1.75 -11.91
N GLY A 25 2.30 -2.02 -12.56
CA GLY A 25 1.99 -3.25 -13.29
C GLY A 25 3.02 -3.64 -14.35
N LEU A 26 3.16 -4.95 -14.52
CA LEU A 26 4.19 -5.60 -15.35
C LEU A 26 3.81 -5.73 -16.83
N ASP A 27 2.52 -5.59 -17.16
CA ASP A 27 1.96 -5.87 -18.47
C ASP A 27 1.23 -4.63 -19.03
N PRO A 28 1.76 -4.01 -20.10
CA PRO A 28 1.18 -2.81 -20.70
C PRO A 28 -0.05 -3.10 -21.58
N ASP A 29 -0.45 -4.37 -21.74
CA ASP A 29 -1.69 -4.79 -22.40
C ASP A 29 -2.77 -5.27 -21.38
N ALA A 30 -2.44 -5.27 -20.08
CA ALA A 30 -3.34 -5.61 -18.99
C ALA A 30 -3.98 -4.36 -18.35
N PRO A 31 -5.04 -4.51 -17.54
CA PRO A 31 -5.56 -3.43 -16.70
C PRO A 31 -4.44 -2.78 -15.88
N THR A 32 -4.57 -1.50 -15.57
CA THR A 32 -3.62 -0.74 -14.74
C THR A 32 -3.60 -1.31 -13.33
N ASP A 33 -2.80 -2.35 -13.16
CA ASP A 33 -2.68 -3.07 -11.91
C ASP A 33 -1.38 -2.66 -11.22
N CYS A 34 -1.40 -2.73 -9.91
CA CYS A 34 -0.29 -2.56 -9.02
C CYS A 34 0.05 -3.94 -8.42
N LEU A 35 1.32 -4.33 -8.47
CA LEU A 35 1.84 -5.49 -7.76
C LEU A 35 2.11 -5.10 -6.31
N ILE A 36 1.46 -5.79 -5.38
CA ILE A 36 1.64 -5.61 -3.94
C ILE A 36 2.41 -6.80 -3.39
N SER A 37 3.47 -6.54 -2.63
CA SER A 37 4.32 -7.54 -1.97
C SER A 37 4.29 -7.36 -0.46
N TRP A 38 3.98 -8.42 0.28
CA TRP A 38 4.07 -8.45 1.75
C TRP A 38 4.55 -9.82 2.24
N ARG A 39 5.67 -9.83 2.98
CA ARG A 39 6.27 -11.04 3.55
C ARG A 39 6.48 -12.17 2.51
N GLY A 40 6.88 -11.79 1.30
CA GLY A 40 7.14 -12.72 0.20
C GLY A 40 5.88 -13.29 -0.47
N GLN A 41 4.71 -12.73 -0.18
CA GLN A 41 3.48 -12.98 -0.94
C GLN A 41 3.19 -11.80 -1.84
N ASP A 42 2.99 -12.09 -3.11
CA ASP A 42 2.74 -11.11 -4.15
C ASP A 42 1.31 -11.27 -4.69
N TRP A 43 0.60 -10.17 -4.90
CA TRP A 43 -0.72 -10.16 -5.53
C TRP A 43 -0.94 -8.85 -6.29
N THR A 44 -1.96 -8.79 -7.14
CA THR A 44 -2.30 -7.59 -7.90
C THR A 44 -3.58 -6.93 -7.39
N ALA A 45 -3.64 -5.61 -7.54
CA ALA A 45 -4.83 -4.80 -7.31
C ALA A 45 -4.88 -3.67 -8.35
N THR A 46 -6.07 -3.25 -8.76
CA THR A 46 -6.20 -2.12 -9.70
C THR A 46 -5.70 -0.83 -9.06
N VAL A 47 -5.19 0.10 -9.88
CA VAL A 47 -4.75 1.44 -9.44
C VAL A 47 -5.83 2.17 -8.63
N ASP A 48 -7.09 2.08 -9.05
CA ASP A 48 -8.20 2.73 -8.35
C ASP A 48 -8.40 2.17 -6.94
N VAL A 49 -8.32 0.84 -6.80
CA VAL A 49 -8.42 0.18 -5.49
C VAL A 49 -7.20 0.50 -4.62
N VAL A 50 -6.01 0.61 -5.19
CA VAL A 50 -4.81 1.04 -4.46
C VAL A 50 -4.96 2.48 -3.95
N ARG A 51 -5.39 3.43 -4.79
CA ARG A 51 -5.65 4.81 -4.35
C ARG A 51 -6.71 4.86 -3.25
N ALA A 52 -7.81 4.13 -3.43
CA ALA A 52 -8.87 4.09 -2.43
C ALA A 52 -8.39 3.49 -1.10
N THR A 53 -7.57 2.43 -1.15
CA THR A 53 -6.97 1.84 0.06
C THR A 53 -5.98 2.79 0.72
N ALA A 54 -5.22 3.54 -0.07
CA ALA A 54 -4.31 4.56 0.43
C ALA A 54 -5.06 5.66 1.20
N VAL A 55 -6.17 6.17 0.65
CA VAL A 55 -7.06 7.12 1.35
C VAL A 55 -7.65 6.51 2.62
N ASP A 56 -8.02 5.24 2.58
CA ASP A 56 -8.50 4.52 3.75
C ASP A 56 -7.43 4.41 4.85
N LEU A 57 -6.15 4.26 4.51
CA LEU A 57 -5.05 4.28 5.49
C LEU A 57 -4.99 5.60 6.28
N PHE A 58 -5.11 6.76 5.61
CA PHE A 58 -5.17 8.07 6.29
C PHE A 58 -6.40 8.20 7.18
N THR A 59 -7.55 7.74 6.66
CA THR A 59 -8.83 7.82 7.36
C THR A 59 -8.82 6.97 8.62
N VAL A 60 -8.35 5.73 8.50
CA VAL A 60 -8.25 4.78 9.61
C VAL A 60 -7.20 5.23 10.62
N ALA A 61 -6.07 5.78 10.20
CA ALA A 61 -5.09 6.38 11.11
C ALA A 61 -5.71 7.51 11.96
N SER A 62 -6.52 8.37 11.34
CA SER A 62 -7.19 9.47 12.03
C SER A 62 -8.22 8.96 13.04
N TRP A 63 -8.98 7.92 12.69
CA TRP A 63 -9.91 7.29 13.63
C TRP A 63 -9.20 6.58 14.79
N ALA A 64 -8.04 5.96 14.54
CA ALA A 64 -7.24 5.36 15.59
C ALA A 64 -6.73 6.41 16.60
N ASP A 65 -6.35 7.60 16.13
CA ASP A 65 -6.00 8.73 17.00
C ASP A 65 -7.19 9.22 17.84
N VAL A 66 -8.41 9.25 17.26
CA VAL A 66 -9.63 9.55 18.01
C VAL A 66 -9.90 8.48 19.07
N MET A 67 -9.81 7.19 18.72
CA MET A 67 -10.06 6.09 19.66
C MET A 67 -9.12 6.13 20.87
N VAL A 68 -7.82 6.36 20.65
CA VAL A 68 -6.88 6.50 21.77
C VAL A 68 -7.16 7.76 22.57
N HIS A 69 -7.54 8.87 21.94
CA HIS A 69 -7.87 10.10 22.66
C HIS A 69 -9.07 9.91 23.59
N VAL A 70 -10.12 9.27 23.11
CA VAL A 70 -11.31 8.93 23.90
C VAL A 70 -10.95 8.00 25.06
N THR A 71 -10.11 7.00 24.82
CA THR A 71 -9.74 6.02 25.86
C THR A 71 -8.78 6.61 26.90
N VAL A 72 -7.78 7.38 26.48
CA VAL A 72 -6.70 7.87 27.34
C VAL A 72 -7.04 9.21 28.00
N LYS A 73 -7.63 10.16 27.26
CA LYS A 73 -7.90 11.51 27.80
C LYS A 73 -9.27 11.62 28.46
N LEU A 74 -10.30 10.98 27.90
CA LEU A 74 -11.63 10.98 28.51
C LEU A 74 -11.79 9.86 29.57
N GLY A 75 -10.80 8.96 29.68
CA GLY A 75 -10.77 7.92 30.71
C GLY A 75 -11.89 6.90 30.59
N LEU A 76 -12.51 6.78 29.40
CA LEU A 76 -13.53 5.77 29.16
C LEU A 76 -12.89 4.38 29.19
N ASP A 77 -13.60 3.40 29.73
CA ASP A 77 -13.17 2.02 29.64
C ASP A 77 -13.12 1.57 28.17
N PRO A 78 -12.25 0.61 27.81
CA PRO A 78 -12.04 0.21 26.42
C PRO A 78 -13.31 -0.25 25.69
N ASN A 79 -14.25 -0.88 26.39
CA ASN A 79 -15.48 -1.37 25.77
C ASN A 79 -16.41 -0.22 25.42
N THR A 80 -16.58 0.74 26.34
CA THR A 80 -17.36 1.95 26.09
C THR A 80 -16.71 2.82 25.03
N ALA A 81 -15.40 3.03 25.08
CA ALA A 81 -14.65 3.79 24.07
C ALA A 81 -14.77 3.17 22.68
N SER A 82 -14.67 1.83 22.58
CA SER A 82 -14.82 1.10 21.33
C SER A 82 -16.24 1.21 20.76
N ARG A 83 -17.28 1.02 21.59
CA ARG A 83 -18.68 1.21 21.14
C ARG A 83 -18.96 2.63 20.69
N PHE A 84 -18.59 3.62 21.52
CA PHE A 84 -18.80 5.02 21.22
C PHE A 84 -18.13 5.42 19.91
N THR A 85 -16.84 5.06 19.74
CA THR A 85 -16.10 5.44 18.54
C THR A 85 -16.59 4.67 17.32
N GLY A 86 -16.97 3.40 17.47
CA GLY A 86 -17.57 2.60 16.39
C GLY A 86 -18.91 3.15 15.91
N GLU A 87 -19.79 3.57 16.83
CA GLU A 87 -21.05 4.24 16.49
C GLU A 87 -20.78 5.58 15.78
N LEU A 88 -19.82 6.36 16.28
CA LEU A 88 -19.41 7.63 15.68
C LEU A 88 -18.86 7.43 14.25
N ILE A 89 -17.96 6.47 14.05
CA ILE A 89 -17.42 6.06 12.75
C ILE A 89 -18.56 5.77 11.76
N VAL A 90 -19.51 4.92 12.15
CA VAL A 90 -20.61 4.50 11.26
C VAL A 90 -21.51 5.70 10.95
N SER A 91 -21.78 6.56 11.93
CA SER A 91 -22.62 7.75 11.72
C SER A 91 -21.98 8.76 10.76
N GLN A 92 -20.65 8.92 10.79
CA GLN A 92 -19.93 9.91 9.99
C GLN A 92 -19.55 9.40 8.59
N THR A 93 -19.24 8.11 8.47
CA THR A 93 -18.69 7.53 7.24
C THR A 93 -19.64 6.58 6.52
N GLY A 94 -20.68 6.08 7.21
CA GLY A 94 -21.52 4.99 6.71
C GLY A 94 -20.82 3.63 6.62
N ARG A 95 -19.54 3.53 7.02
CA ARG A 95 -18.70 2.34 6.83
C ARG A 95 -18.39 1.65 8.17
N ARG A 96 -18.31 0.32 8.13
CA ARG A 96 -17.87 -0.52 9.28
C ARG A 96 -16.51 -1.19 9.04
N ALA A 97 -16.06 -1.22 7.80
CA ALA A 97 -14.82 -1.81 7.38
C ALA A 97 -14.15 -0.91 6.33
N TRP A 98 -12.82 -0.92 6.34
CA TRP A 98 -11.99 -0.16 5.42
C TRP A 98 -11.02 -1.07 4.69
N GLY A 99 -10.53 -0.56 3.56
CA GLY A 99 -9.75 -1.31 2.62
C GLY A 99 -10.61 -2.25 1.75
N TYR A 100 -9.95 -3.09 0.96
CA TYR A 100 -10.55 -3.85 -0.12
C TYR A 100 -9.98 -5.27 -0.18
N ASP A 101 -10.74 -6.19 -0.77
CA ASP A 101 -10.35 -7.60 -0.89
C ASP A 101 -9.12 -7.77 -1.79
N GLU A 102 -8.92 -6.89 -2.77
CA GLU A 102 -7.72 -6.88 -3.62
C GLU A 102 -6.48 -6.35 -2.90
N THR A 103 -6.63 -5.59 -1.80
CA THR A 103 -5.53 -4.98 -1.06
C THR A 103 -5.43 -5.53 0.37
N LEU A 104 -5.88 -4.77 1.36
CA LEU A 104 -5.81 -5.07 2.78
C LEU A 104 -7.14 -4.70 3.41
N SER A 105 -7.52 -5.44 4.45
CA SER A 105 -8.50 -4.96 5.44
C SER A 105 -7.79 -4.09 6.48
N LEU A 106 -8.44 -2.98 6.84
CA LEU A 106 -7.91 -1.96 7.74
C LEU A 106 -8.88 -1.73 8.89
N LEU A 107 -8.36 -1.70 10.12
CA LEU A 107 -9.17 -1.41 11.32
C LEU A 107 -8.45 -0.42 12.25
N PRO A 108 -9.11 0.68 12.66
CA PRO A 108 -8.57 1.58 13.65
C PRO A 108 -8.68 0.95 15.03
N VAL A 109 -7.63 1.08 15.84
CA VAL A 109 -7.67 0.67 17.25
C VAL A 109 -6.94 1.68 18.14
N GLY A 110 -7.45 1.86 19.36
CA GLY A 110 -6.72 2.57 20.42
C GLY A 110 -6.02 1.57 21.34
N SER A 111 -4.69 1.62 21.44
CA SER A 111 -3.94 0.79 22.39
C SER A 111 -3.92 1.45 23.75
N THR A 112 -4.54 0.83 24.75
CA THR A 112 -4.46 1.28 26.16
C THR A 112 -3.10 1.01 26.78
N LYS A 113 -2.43 -0.05 26.31
CA LYS A 113 -1.08 -0.43 26.76
C LYS A 113 -0.04 0.58 26.27
N ASP A 114 -0.05 0.87 24.97
CA ASP A 114 0.95 1.74 24.34
C ASP A 114 0.53 3.22 24.35
N LYS A 115 -0.72 3.50 24.77
CA LYS A 115 -1.34 4.84 24.82
C LYS A 115 -1.24 5.58 23.49
N ARG A 116 -1.32 4.86 22.38
CA ARG A 116 -1.30 5.40 21.00
C ARG A 116 -2.36 4.74 20.12
N GLY A 117 -2.75 5.46 19.07
CA GLY A 117 -3.56 4.90 17.98
C GLY A 117 -2.71 3.91 17.19
N LEU A 118 -3.33 2.81 16.77
CA LEU A 118 -2.73 1.83 15.86
C LEU A 118 -3.72 1.47 14.77
N VAL A 119 -3.21 1.02 13.64
CA VAL A 119 -3.97 0.49 12.52
C VAL A 119 -3.65 -0.99 12.39
N LEU A 120 -4.67 -1.83 12.56
CA LEU A 120 -4.54 -3.26 12.27
C LEU A 120 -4.71 -3.47 10.77
N ILE A 121 -3.77 -4.18 10.17
CA ILE A 121 -3.80 -4.52 8.74
C ILE A 121 -3.88 -6.04 8.58
N ARG A 122 -4.68 -6.50 7.63
CA ARG A 122 -4.82 -7.94 7.37
C ARG A 122 -5.14 -8.25 5.91
N ARG A 123 -4.56 -9.34 5.40
CA ARG A 123 -4.95 -10.00 4.14
C ARG A 123 -4.88 -11.51 4.32
N GLY A 124 -6.02 -12.20 4.19
CA GLY A 124 -6.09 -13.65 4.42
C GLY A 124 -5.54 -14.04 5.81
N HIS A 125 -4.40 -14.74 5.83
CA HIS A 125 -3.69 -15.15 7.04
C HIS A 125 -2.61 -14.16 7.49
N LEU A 126 -2.18 -13.22 6.63
CA LEU A 126 -1.21 -12.19 6.96
C LEU A 126 -1.86 -11.14 7.86
N LYS A 127 -1.16 -10.81 8.96
CA LYS A 127 -1.58 -9.81 9.95
C LYS A 127 -0.39 -8.94 10.31
N GLY A 128 -0.64 -7.64 10.43
CA GLY A 128 0.33 -6.63 10.82
C GLY A 128 -0.33 -5.54 11.65
N VAL A 129 0.52 -4.69 12.24
CA VAL A 129 0.10 -3.53 13.02
C VAL A 129 0.99 -2.37 12.62
N LEU A 130 0.36 -1.23 12.33
CA LEU A 130 1.04 0.03 12.04
C LEU A 130 0.70 1.03 13.14
N SER A 131 1.63 1.90 13.48
CA SER A 131 1.30 3.19 14.09
C SER A 131 0.52 4.07 13.11
N THR A 132 -0.11 5.13 13.62
CA THR A 132 -0.87 6.05 12.75
C THR A 132 0.04 6.79 11.77
N ASP A 133 1.29 7.05 12.13
CA ASP A 133 2.27 7.66 11.22
C ASP A 133 2.77 6.67 10.17
N GLU A 134 3.08 5.42 10.53
CA GLU A 134 3.43 4.38 9.56
C GLU A 134 2.28 4.12 8.57
N ALA A 135 1.03 4.15 9.03
CA ALA A 135 -0.14 4.01 8.16
C ALA A 135 -0.25 5.17 7.16
N ARG A 136 -0.01 6.42 7.60
CA ARG A 136 0.02 7.60 6.71
C ARG A 136 1.16 7.54 5.70
N GLN A 137 2.36 7.16 6.14
CA GLN A 137 3.52 6.99 5.26
C GLN A 137 3.28 5.90 4.21
N MET A 138 2.71 4.77 4.63
CA MET A 138 2.29 3.71 3.71
C MET A 138 1.24 4.23 2.72
N GLY A 139 0.24 4.98 3.18
CA GLY A 139 -0.75 5.63 2.31
C GLY A 139 -0.11 6.57 1.27
N LEU A 140 0.85 7.40 1.68
CA LEU A 140 1.59 8.27 0.75
C LEU A 140 2.35 7.45 -0.30
N ALA A 141 3.10 6.43 0.14
CA ALA A 141 3.85 5.57 -0.78
C ALA A 141 2.94 4.86 -1.79
N TRP A 142 1.76 4.42 -1.35
CA TRP A 142 0.78 3.76 -2.19
C TRP A 142 0.14 4.71 -3.22
N LEU A 143 -0.14 5.96 -2.84
CA LEU A 143 -0.60 6.98 -3.79
C LEU A 143 0.44 7.23 -4.87
N VAL A 144 1.71 7.43 -4.49
CA VAL A 144 2.82 7.65 -5.43
C VAL A 144 2.98 6.46 -6.38
N ALA A 145 2.89 5.23 -5.86
CA ALA A 145 2.98 4.03 -6.68
C ALA A 145 1.82 3.91 -7.67
N ALA A 146 0.60 4.25 -7.25
CA ALA A 146 -0.60 4.23 -8.09
C ALA A 146 -0.54 5.30 -9.21
N GLU A 147 -0.13 6.53 -8.87
CA GLU A 147 0.08 7.62 -9.85
C GLU A 147 1.17 7.28 -10.87
N ALA A 148 2.27 6.66 -10.41
CA ALA A 148 3.34 6.21 -11.29
C ALA A 148 2.87 5.10 -12.24
N ALA A 149 2.09 4.13 -11.75
CA ALA A 149 1.56 3.04 -12.57
C ALA A 149 0.60 3.55 -13.67
N GLU A 150 -0.29 4.49 -13.34
CA GLU A 150 -1.17 5.14 -14.32
C GLU A 150 -0.40 5.96 -15.34
N SER A 151 0.58 6.75 -14.88
CA SER A 151 1.43 7.55 -15.76
C SER A 151 2.24 6.67 -16.73
N ASP A 152 2.81 5.56 -16.24
CA ASP A 152 3.58 4.63 -17.06
C ASP A 152 2.71 4.03 -18.18
N GLN A 153 1.46 3.68 -17.88
CA GLN A 153 0.53 3.19 -18.89
C GLN A 153 0.15 4.25 -19.93
N LEU A 154 -0.17 5.47 -19.50
CA LEU A 154 -0.52 6.57 -20.42
C LEU A 154 0.63 6.89 -21.37
N VAL A 155 1.87 6.89 -20.87
CA VAL A 155 3.06 7.11 -21.70
C VAL A 155 3.29 5.93 -22.65
N ALA A 156 3.11 4.68 -22.21
CA ALA A 156 3.22 3.52 -23.07
C ALA A 156 2.19 3.55 -24.22
N GLU A 157 0.93 3.89 -23.92
CA GLU A 157 -0.13 4.03 -24.91
C GLU A 157 0.15 5.16 -25.91
N ALA A 158 0.63 6.31 -25.43
CA ALA A 158 1.02 7.43 -26.29
C ALA A 158 2.17 7.05 -27.23
N LEU A 159 3.19 6.34 -26.75
CA LEU A 159 4.33 5.89 -27.55
C LEU A 159 3.90 4.88 -28.63
N ARG A 160 2.97 3.97 -28.32
CA ARG A 160 2.40 3.03 -29.29
C ARG A 160 1.59 3.76 -30.36
N THR A 161 0.77 4.72 -29.96
CA THR A 161 -0.08 5.51 -30.86
C THR A 161 0.74 6.37 -31.81
N ALA A 162 1.87 6.92 -31.35
CA ALA A 162 2.77 7.72 -32.16
C ALA A 162 3.46 6.92 -33.28
N GLY A 163 3.50 5.58 -33.19
CA GLY A 163 4.02 4.69 -34.24
C GLY A 163 5.53 4.78 -34.52
N GLY A 164 6.26 5.62 -33.79
CA GLY A 164 7.70 5.86 -33.99
C GLY A 164 8.61 4.86 -33.28
N MET A 165 8.07 4.01 -32.40
CA MET A 165 8.83 3.03 -31.63
C MET A 165 8.18 1.63 -31.70
N PRO A 166 8.95 0.58 -32.00
CA PRO A 166 8.47 -0.81 -31.90
C PRO A 166 8.02 -1.17 -30.48
N PRO A 167 6.95 -1.99 -30.30
CA PRO A 167 6.44 -2.36 -28.97
C PRO A 167 7.50 -2.94 -28.02
N ASP A 168 8.39 -3.79 -28.52
CA ASP A 168 9.48 -4.41 -27.75
C ASP A 168 10.47 -3.39 -27.16
N ARG A 169 10.67 -2.26 -27.85
CA ARG A 169 11.51 -1.16 -27.34
C ARG A 169 10.80 -0.32 -26.29
N ILE A 170 9.48 -0.15 -26.41
CA ILE A 170 8.66 0.52 -25.40
C ILE A 170 8.72 -0.31 -24.11
N ASP A 171 8.50 -1.62 -24.21
CA ASP A 171 8.57 -2.54 -23.06
C ASP A 171 9.97 -2.53 -22.42
N GLY A 172 11.03 -2.54 -23.23
CA GLY A 172 12.42 -2.43 -22.77
C GLY A 172 12.72 -1.11 -22.05
N LEU A 173 12.18 0.01 -22.51
CA LEU A 173 12.32 1.32 -21.86
C LEU A 173 11.68 1.31 -20.46
N PHE A 174 10.46 0.81 -20.33
CA PHE A 174 9.78 0.74 -19.03
C PHE A 174 10.44 -0.27 -18.09
N ALA A 175 10.94 -1.40 -18.60
CA ALA A 175 11.74 -2.32 -17.79
C ALA A 175 13.00 -1.63 -17.23
N TYR A 176 13.72 -0.87 -18.06
CA TYR A 176 14.90 -0.13 -17.63
C TYR A 176 14.58 0.99 -16.61
N LEU A 177 13.51 1.75 -16.82
CA LEU A 177 13.07 2.78 -15.86
C LEU A 177 12.69 2.19 -14.49
N ARG A 178 12.11 0.99 -14.48
CA ARG A 178 11.80 0.25 -13.24
C ARG A 178 13.06 -0.22 -12.52
N GLU A 179 14.04 -0.75 -13.25
CA GLU A 179 15.35 -1.14 -12.67
C GLU A 179 16.03 0.06 -12.03
N LEU A 180 16.07 1.21 -12.72
CA LEU A 180 16.62 2.45 -12.14
C LEU A 180 15.91 2.88 -10.86
N ARG A 181 14.57 2.78 -10.81
CA ARG A 181 13.79 3.15 -9.62
C ARG A 181 14.04 2.18 -8.45
N ALA A 182 14.22 0.89 -8.73
CA ALA A 182 14.56 -0.10 -7.71
C ALA A 182 15.96 0.12 -7.13
N ASP A 183 16.93 0.48 -7.98
CA ASP A 183 18.31 0.75 -7.56
C ASP A 183 18.44 2.04 -6.74
N HIS A 184 17.63 3.06 -7.03
CA HIS A 184 17.67 4.35 -6.30
C HIS A 184 16.77 4.37 -5.04
N GLY A 185 15.97 3.34 -4.81
CA GLY A 185 15.17 3.18 -3.58
C GLY A 185 15.96 2.66 -2.37
N GLY A 186 17.24 2.29 -2.57
CA GLY A 186 18.15 1.80 -1.53
C GLY A 186 19.02 2.87 -0.86
N ASP A 187 19.06 4.10 -1.40
CA ASP A 187 20.04 5.14 -1.01
C ASP A 187 19.40 6.33 -0.26
N HIS A 188 18.65 6.03 0.80
CA HIS A 188 18.28 7.03 1.81
C HIS A 188 18.72 6.57 3.21
N GLU A 189 20.03 6.73 3.47
CA GLU A 189 20.54 7.05 4.82
C GLU A 189 20.25 8.52 5.18
#